data_AF-A0A940L3M7-F1
#
_entry.id   AF-A0A940L3M7-F1
#
_cell.length_a   1.000
_cell.length_b   1.000
_cell.length_c   1.000
_cell.angle_alpha   90.00
_cell.angle_beta   90.00
_cell.angle_gamma   90.00
#
_symmetry.space_group_name_H-M   'P 1'
#
loop_
_entity.id
_entity.type
_entity.pdbx_description
1 polymer ?
#
loop_
_entity_poly.entity_id
_entity_poly.type
_entity_poly.pdbx_seq_one_letter_code
_entity_poly.pdbx_strand_id
1 'polypeptide(L)' 'MKNVKFLEAEEISLDEVNGEFVSVKLAGEKFVIDVDTLYDMSFRFAEMLAKIESREEEASEDGLEACAECCGKLH' A
#
# COMPACT_ATOMS: atom_id res chain seq x y z
N MET A 1 -15.04 2.95 17.03
CA MET A 1 -14.29 2.63 15.79
C MET A 1 -15.29 2.57 14.66
N LYS A 2 -15.16 3.41 13.63
CA LYS A 2 -16.07 3.38 12.48
C LYS A 2 -15.85 2.07 11.71
N ASN A 3 -16.93 1.37 11.37
CA ASN A 3 -16.92 0.08 10.70
C ASN A 3 -16.09 0.13 9.41
N VAL A 4 -14.92 -0.49 9.41
CA VAL A 4 -14.16 -0.74 8.19
C VAL A 4 -14.79 -1.98 7.56
N LYS A 5 -15.59 -1.78 6.51
CA LYS A 5 -16.02 -2.89 5.66
C LYS A 5 -14.84 -3.26 4.78
N PHE A 6 -14.26 -4.43 5.02
CA PHE A 6 -13.34 -5.03 4.08
C PHE A 6 -14.16 -5.38 2.84
N LEU A 7 -13.87 -4.70 1.73
CA LEU A 7 -14.49 -4.96 0.44
C LEU A 7 -13.88 -6.28 -0.07
N GLU A 8 -14.71 -7.32 -0.19
CA GLU A 8 -14.32 -8.61 -0.74
C GLU A 8 -13.89 -8.40 -2.19
N ALA A 9 -12.58 -8.50 -2.46
CA ALA A 9 -11.92 -8.49 -3.77
C ALA A 9 -12.81 -7.93 -4.91
N GLU A 10 -13.10 -6.63 -4.85
CA GLU A 10 -13.93 -5.99 -5.87
C GLU A 10 -13.20 -6.00 -7.20
N GLU A 11 -13.91 -6.42 -8.26
CA GLU A 11 -13.40 -6.44 -9.62
C GLU A 11 -12.96 -5.03 -10.01
N ILE A 12 -11.64 -4.85 -10.20
CA ILE A 12 -11.06 -3.64 -10.75
C ILE A 12 -10.90 -3.87 -12.26
N SER A 13 -11.75 -3.22 -13.07
CA SER A 13 -11.59 -3.24 -14.54
C SER A 13 -11.09 -1.90 -15.05
N LEU A 14 -10.16 -1.97 -16.00
CA LEU A 14 -9.70 -0.82 -16.78
C LEU A 14 -10.52 -0.80 -18.05
N ASP A 15 -11.51 0.09 -18.11
CA ASP A 15 -12.45 0.14 -19.22
C ASP A 15 -11.86 0.89 -20.43
N GLU A 16 -11.09 1.95 -20.17
CA GLU A 16 -10.46 2.77 -21.20
C GLU A 16 -9.14 3.37 -20.68
N VAL A 17 -8.09 3.29 -21.49
CA VAL A 17 -6.77 3.87 -21.20
C VAL A 17 -6.32 4.64 -22.43
N ASN A 18 -6.11 5.94 -22.28
CA ASN A 18 -5.52 6.78 -23.32
C ASN A 18 -4.52 7.78 -22.70
N GLY A 19 -3.98 8.68 -23.51
CA GLY A 19 -2.94 9.63 -23.08
C GLY A 19 -3.43 10.78 -22.20
N GLU A 20 -4.75 10.95 -22.04
CA GLU A 20 -5.34 12.06 -21.28
C GLU A 20 -5.99 11.57 -19.99
N PHE A 21 -6.65 10.41 -20.02
CA PHE A 21 -7.31 9.84 -18.84
C PHE A 21 -7.33 8.31 -18.86
N VAL A 22 -7.62 7.74 -17.68
CA VAL A 22 -7.95 6.34 -17.48
C VAL A 22 -9.33 6.25 -16.84
N SER A 23 -10.16 5.37 -17.40
CA SER A 23 -11.44 4.99 -16.84
C SER A 23 -11.31 3.68 -16.08
N VAL A 24 -11.56 3.72 -14.78
CA VAL A 24 -11.50 2.56 -13.88
C VAL A 24 -12.91 2.26 -13.38
N LYS A 25 -13.34 1.00 -13.43
CA LYS A 25 -14.53 0.55 -12.73
C LYS A 25 -14.12 -0.16 -11.44
N LEU A 26 -14.67 0.32 -10.33
CA LEU A 26 -14.42 -0.15 -8.97
C LEU A 26 -15.77 -0.32 -8.28
N ALA A 27 -16.05 -1.48 -7.68
CA ALA A 27 -17.33 -1.72 -6.98
C ALA A 27 -18.59 -1.52 -7.84
N GLY A 28 -18.48 -1.61 -9.16
CA GLY A 28 -19.57 -1.26 -10.08
C GLY A 28 -19.73 0.24 -10.37
N GLU A 29 -18.96 1.10 -9.71
CA GLU A 29 -18.87 2.53 -9.98
C GLU A 29 -17.75 2.85 -10.96
N LYS A 30 -17.96 3.85 -11.82
CA LYS A 30 -17.00 4.29 -12.84
C LYS A 30 -16.29 5.56 -12.39
N PHE A 31 -14.98 5.50 -12.33
CA PHE A 31 -14.08 6.60 -12.02
C PHE A 31 -13.30 6.99 -13.27
N VAL A 32 -13.18 8.29 -13.52
CA VAL A 32 -12.33 8.83 -14.59
C VAL A 32 -11.23 9.63 -13.91
N ILE A 33 -9.99 9.24 -14.17
CA ILE A 33 -8.80 9.83 -13.54
C ILE A 33 -7.91 10.36 -14.65
N ASP A 34 -7.52 11.62 -14.56
CA ASP A 34 -6.56 12.21 -15.48
C ASP A 34 -5.17 11.57 -15.31
N VAL A 35 -4.42 11.49 -16.41
CA VAL A 35 -3.11 10.84 -16.42
C VAL A 35 -2.08 11.57 -15.55
N ASP A 36 -2.11 12.90 -15.46
CA ASP A 36 -1.20 13.67 -14.60
C ASP A 36 -1.43 13.36 -13.12
N THR A 37 -2.70 13.28 -12.70
CA THR A 37 -3.07 12.85 -11.35
C THR A 37 -2.62 11.41 -11.07
N LEU A 38 -2.75 10.51 -12.05
CA LEU A 38 -2.26 9.13 -11.90
C LEU A 38 -0.75 9.07 -11.71
N TYR A 39 0.02 9.89 -12.42
CA TYR A 39 1.46 9.96 -12.24
C TYR A 39 1.83 10.44 -10.82
N ASP A 40 1.22 11.51 -10.32
CA ASP A 40 1.47 12.00 -8.95
C ASP A 40 1.06 10.95 -7.90
N MET A 41 -0.10 10.31 -8.07
CA MET A 41 -0.56 9.24 -7.18
C MET A 41 0.40 8.04 -7.17
N SER A 42 0.89 7.63 -8.34
CA SER A 42 1.82 6.49 -8.44
C SER A 42 3.13 6.75 -7.68
N PHE A 43 3.66 7.96 -7.74
CA PHE A 43 4.86 8.34 -7.01
C PHE A 43 4.63 8.33 -5.49
N ARG A 44 3.50 8.86 -5.02
CA ARG A 44 3.14 8.86 -3.60
C ARG A 44 2.90 7.45 -3.06
N PHE A 45 2.30 6.57 -3.87
CA PHE A 45 2.14 5.17 -3.47
C PHE A 45 3.47 4.43 -3.41
N ALA A 46 4.42 4.70 -4.31
CA ALA A 46 5.76 4.13 -4.21
C ALA A 46 6.47 4.58 -2.93
N GLU A 47 6.41 5.87 -2.58
CA GLU A 47 6.95 6.39 -1.31
C GLU A 47 6.26 5.73 -0.09
N MET A 48 4.95 5.57 -0.15
CA MET A 48 4.17 4.91 0.90
C MET A 48 4.59 3.45 1.09
N LEU A 49 4.74 2.68 0.00
CA LEU A 49 5.18 1.28 0.05
C LEU A 49 6.59 1.18 0.63
N ALA A 50 7.52 2.02 0.18
CA ALA A 50 8.87 2.06 0.72
C ALA A 50 8.90 2.35 2.23
N LYS A 51 8.00 3.22 2.74
CA LYS A 51 7.86 3.48 4.18
C LYS A 51 7.23 2.32 4.95
N ILE A 52 6.40 1.51 4.32
CA ILE A 52 5.85 0.30 4.95
C ILE A 52 6.97 -0.74 5.05
N GLU A 53 7.69 -0.98 3.96
CA GLU A 53 8.83 -1.90 3.90
C GLU A 53 9.90 -1.52 4.93
N SER A 54 10.29 -0.24 5.01
CA SER A 54 11.30 0.20 5.98
C SER A 54 10.87 -0.05 7.44
N ARG A 55 9.57 0.08 7.75
CA ARG A 55 9.04 -0.21 9.09
C ARG A 55 9.01 -1.70 9.39
N GLU A 56 8.78 -2.54 8.37
CA GLU A 56 8.85 -3.99 8.52
C GLU A 56 10.30 -4.45 8.72
N GLU A 57 11.27 -3.83 8.04
CA GLU A 57 12.70 -4.04 8.26
C GLU A 57 13.11 -3.63 9.68
N GLU A 58 12.78 -2.42 10.12
CA GLU A 58 13.04 -1.94 11.50
C GLU A 58 12.41 -2.87 12.56
N ALA A 59 11.16 -3.30 12.35
CA ALA A 59 10.49 -4.23 13.26
C ALA A 59 11.13 -5.64 13.29
N SER A 60 11.77 -6.05 12.20
CA SER A 60 12.51 -7.31 12.13
C SER A 60 13.88 -7.23 12.81
N GLU A 61 14.53 -6.06 12.78
CA GLU A 61 15.80 -5.79 13.46
C GLU A 61 15.61 -5.64 14.98
N ASP A 62 14.56 -4.94 15.43
CA ASP A 62 14.19 -4.81 16.86
C ASP A 62 13.90 -6.18 17.51
N GLY A 63 13.29 -7.10 16.74
CA GLY A 63 13.03 -8.47 17.19
C GLY A 63 14.29 -9.33 17.39
N LEU A 64 15.38 -9.00 16.69
CA LEU A 64 16.68 -9.68 16.81
C LEU A 64 17.51 -9.13 17.99
N GLU A 65 17.48 -7.81 18.22
CA GLU A 65 18.16 -7.19 19.37
C GLU A 65 17.50 -7.59 20.71
N ALA A 66 16.17 -7.65 20.78
CA ALA A 66 15.45 -8.11 21.98
C ALA A 66 15.75 -9.58 22.34
N CYS A 67 16.03 -10.43 21.35
CA CYS A 67 16.44 -11.82 21.57
C CYS A 67 17.90 -11.92 22.07
N ALA A 68 18.79 -11.04 21.57
CA ALA A 68 20.18 -10.99 22.00
C ALA A 68 20.33 -10.48 23.46
N GLU A 69 19.55 -9.48 23.88
CA GLU A 69 19.61 -8.96 25.25
C GLU A 69 19.01 -9.91 26.31
N CYS A 70 18.00 -10.71 25.94
CA CYS A 70 17.41 -11.71 26.83
C CYS A 70 18.26 -12.99 26.92
N CYS A 71 18.83 -13.48 25.81
CA CYS A 71 19.65 -14.70 25.80
C CYS A 71 21.11 -14.47 26.20
N GLY A 72 21.64 -13.25 26.08
CA GLY A 72 23.03 -12.90 26.45
C GLY A 72 23.30 -12.77 27.95
N LYS A 73 22.27 -12.82 28.80
CA LYS A 73 22.39 -12.77 30.28
C LYS A 73 22.32 -14.15 30.96
N LEU A 74 22.29 -15.24 30.19
CA LEU A 74 22.22 -16.62 30.68
C LEU A 74 23.59 -17.32 30.81
N HIS A 75 24.70 -16.59 30.74
CA HIS A 75 26.05 -17.12 31.00
C HIS A 75 26.83 -16.26 32.00
#